data_AF-A0A918Q4V7-F1
#
_entry.id   AF-A0A918Q4V7-F1
#
_cell.length_a   1.000
_cell.length_b   1.000
_cell.length_c   1.000
_cell.angle_alpha   90.00
_cell.angle_beta   90.00
_cell.angle_gamma   90.00
#
_symmetry.space_group_name_H-M   'P 1'
#
loop_
_entity.id
_entity.type
_entity.pdbx_description
1 polymer ?
#
loop_
_entity_poly.entity_id
_entity_poly.type
_entity_poly.pdbx_seq_one_letter_code
_entity_poly.pdbx_strand_id
1 'polypeptide(L)'
;MDERPADPGDRPDPAGPPVPAFPPRPPLPPRPPVQEEPSKATVLRRRAVGLATGIPHAVGLTLLLLFERYENLSPSHLAEERPVFFIPISELTEYGWFLFANDLAVSLTFGKEEAFLWASVLIALLVRLNRAGPAKPQFVLSVAAAVYCSLISLAFVYYLLQPSWWILLVLGAAAGAVVRLATRR
;
A
#
# COMPACT_ATOMS: atom_id res chain seq x y z
N MET A 1 -60.70 -6.63 69.69
CA MET A 1 -60.33 -5.25 69.31
C MET A 1 -59.12 -4.92 70.17
N ASP A 2 -57.93 -5.19 69.63
CA ASP A 2 -56.66 -5.04 70.35
C ASP A 2 -56.09 -3.63 70.11
N GLU A 3 -55.96 -2.86 71.18
CA GLU A 3 -55.21 -1.59 71.20
C GLU A 3 -53.70 -1.88 71.14
N ARG A 4 -53.02 -1.34 70.13
CA ARG A 4 -51.56 -1.35 70.03
C ARG A 4 -50.97 -0.25 70.91
N PRO A 5 -49.94 -0.52 71.74
CA PRO A 5 -49.23 0.52 72.48
C PRO A 5 -48.35 1.37 71.55
N ALA A 6 -48.28 2.66 71.85
CA ALA A 6 -47.47 3.64 71.13
C ALA A 6 -45.96 3.35 71.26
N ASP A 7 -45.27 3.46 70.12
CA ASP A 7 -43.84 3.26 69.93
C ASP A 7 -43.03 4.47 70.44
N PRO A 8 -42.17 4.34 71.47
CA PRO A 8 -41.34 5.44 71.97
C PRO A 8 -40.03 5.50 71.18
N GLY A 9 -40.12 5.91 69.92
CA GLY A 9 -38.99 5.88 68.97
C GLY A 9 -38.34 7.23 68.62
N ASP A 10 -38.92 8.38 68.99
CA ASP A 10 -38.39 9.70 68.60
C ASP A 10 -37.53 10.34 69.71
N ARG A 11 -36.26 9.95 69.77
CA ARG A 11 -35.23 10.80 70.37
C ARG A 11 -34.41 11.46 69.24
N PRO A 12 -34.39 12.79 69.13
CA PRO A 12 -33.52 13.47 68.18
C PRO A 12 -32.06 13.27 68.57
N ASP A 13 -31.25 12.79 67.62
CA ASP A 13 -29.81 12.65 67.75
C ASP A 13 -29.17 14.02 68.10
N PRO A 14 -28.32 14.12 69.14
CA PRO A 14 -27.59 15.33 69.40
C PRO A 14 -26.61 15.60 68.25
N ALA A 15 -26.73 16.79 67.68
CA ALA A 15 -25.90 17.29 66.59
C ALA A 15 -24.41 16.99 66.84
N GLY A 16 -23.87 16.04 66.07
CA GLY A 16 -22.44 15.77 66.02
C GLY A 16 -21.66 17.01 65.56
N PRO A 17 -20.39 17.14 65.94
CA PRO A 17 -19.58 18.30 65.58
C PRO A 17 -19.46 18.45 64.05
N PRO A 18 -19.41 19.68 63.53
CA PRO A 18 -19.32 19.94 62.10
C PRO A 18 -18.03 19.32 61.53
N VAL A 19 -18.18 18.46 60.53
CA VAL A 19 -17.07 17.89 59.77
C VAL A 19 -16.33 19.03 59.07
N PRO A 20 -15.01 19.20 59.28
CA PRO A 20 -14.26 20.26 58.63
C PRO A 20 -14.32 20.08 57.10
N ALA A 21 -14.74 21.13 56.41
CA ALA A 21 -14.80 21.16 54.95
C ALA A 21 -13.37 21.00 54.40
N PHE A 22 -13.10 19.85 53.77
CA PHE A 22 -11.86 19.67 53.02
C PHE A 22 -11.82 20.69 51.88
N PRO A 23 -10.69 21.39 51.66
CA PRO A 23 -10.56 22.30 50.54
C PRO A 23 -10.75 21.53 49.22
N PRO A 24 -11.34 22.17 48.19
CA PRO A 24 -11.56 21.54 46.90
C PRO A 24 -10.22 21.04 46.35
N ARG A 25 -10.19 19.76 45.98
CA ARG A 25 -9.01 19.11 45.40
C ARG A 25 -8.61 19.89 44.14
N PRO A 26 -7.36 20.35 44.00
CA PRO A 26 -6.93 21.02 42.78
C PRO A 26 -7.16 20.11 41.56
N PRO A 27 -7.57 20.68 40.41
CA PRO A 27 -7.79 19.91 39.20
C PRO A 27 -6.51 19.16 38.83
N LEU A 28 -6.63 17.84 38.66
CA LEU A 28 -5.53 17.02 38.18
C LEU A 28 -5.06 17.55 36.82
N PRO A 29 -3.74 17.59 36.58
CA PRO A 29 -3.23 17.95 35.25
C PRO A 29 -3.84 17.02 34.19
N PRO A 30 -4.13 17.54 32.99
CA PRO A 30 -4.69 16.74 31.91
C PRO A 30 -3.76 15.55 31.65
N ARG A 31 -4.33 14.35 31.73
CA ARG A 31 -3.59 13.12 31.47
C ARG A 31 -3.02 13.22 30.05
N PRO A 32 -1.71 13.01 29.83
CA PRO A 32 -1.17 13.02 28.48
C PRO A 32 -1.92 11.97 27.65
N PRO A 33 -2.18 12.25 26.36
CA PRO A 33 -2.87 11.30 25.50
C PRO A 33 -2.10 9.97 25.55
N VAL A 34 -2.82 8.89 25.85
CA VAL A 34 -2.25 7.54 25.82
C VAL A 34 -1.75 7.30 24.40
N GLN A 35 -0.44 7.23 24.23
CA GLN A 35 0.16 6.81 22.96
C GLN A 35 -0.12 5.32 22.81
N GLU A 36 -1.24 4.97 22.18
CA GLU A 36 -1.47 3.60 21.73
C GLU A 36 -0.43 3.27 20.65
N GLU A 37 0.54 2.43 21.00
CA GLU A 37 1.46 1.90 20.00
C GLU A 37 0.67 1.22 18.89
N PRO A 38 0.97 1.52 17.62
CA PRO A 38 0.25 0.93 16.51
C PRO A 38 0.43 -0.59 16.52
N SER A 39 -0.69 -1.32 16.53
CA SER A 39 -0.69 -2.78 16.41
C SER A 39 0.18 -3.26 15.24
N LYS A 40 0.90 -4.38 15.43
CA LYS A 40 1.75 -5.00 14.41
C LYS A 40 1.03 -5.18 13.07
N ALA A 41 -0.28 -5.47 13.09
CA ALA A 41 -1.11 -5.59 11.89
C ALA A 41 -1.22 -4.26 11.12
N THR A 42 -1.37 -3.14 11.83
CA THR A 42 -1.43 -1.79 11.27
C THR A 42 -0.11 -1.42 10.60
N VAL A 43 1.02 -1.75 11.24
CA VAL A 43 2.36 -1.51 10.67
C VAL A 43 2.58 -2.32 9.40
N LEU A 44 2.23 -3.61 9.40
CA LEU A 44 2.35 -4.48 8.23
C LEU A 44 1.50 -3.99 7.06
N ARG A 45 0.25 -3.57 7.31
CA ARG A 45 -0.62 -2.99 6.28
C ARG A 45 -0.02 -1.72 5.70
N ARG A 46 0.52 -0.82 6.52
CA ARG A 46 1.20 0.39 6.03
C ARG A 46 2.41 0.05 5.15
N ARG A 47 3.19 -0.97 5.51
CA ARG A 47 4.32 -1.42 4.69
C ARG A 47 3.87 -2.05 3.37
N ALA A 48 2.78 -2.81 3.37
CA ALA A 48 2.23 -3.42 2.16
C ALA A 48 1.84 -2.36 1.11
N VAL A 49 1.40 -1.18 1.53
CA VAL A 49 1.00 -0.08 0.63
C VAL A 49 2.01 1.08 0.58
N GLY A 50 3.18 0.91 1.19
CA GLY A 50 4.21 1.95 1.28
C GLY A 50 4.93 2.21 -0.05
N LEU A 51 5.79 3.23 -0.07
CA LEU A 51 6.56 3.61 -1.27
C LEU A 51 7.45 2.46 -1.79
N ALA A 52 8.02 1.67 -0.89
CA ALA A 52 8.90 0.55 -1.25
C ALA A 52 8.24 -0.47 -2.17
N THR A 53 6.94 -0.73 -2.01
CA THR A 53 6.17 -1.59 -2.93
C THR A 53 5.44 -0.75 -3.99
N GLY A 54 5.02 0.47 -3.66
CA GLY A 54 4.27 1.35 -4.56
C GLY A 54 5.02 1.74 -5.83
N ILE A 55 6.32 2.06 -5.72
CA ILE A 55 7.14 2.42 -6.89
C ILE A 55 7.25 1.24 -7.86
N PRO A 56 7.68 0.03 -7.45
CA PRO A 56 7.67 -1.14 -8.32
C PRO A 56 6.33 -1.41 -9.00
N HIS A 57 5.22 -1.28 -8.28
CA HIS A 57 3.90 -1.49 -8.87
C HIS A 57 3.53 -0.43 -9.90
N ALA A 58 3.88 0.83 -9.67
CA ALA A 58 3.66 1.89 -10.64
C ALA A 58 4.51 1.68 -11.90
N VAL A 59 5.76 1.26 -11.76
CA VAL A 59 6.64 0.91 -12.89
C VAL A 59 6.07 -0.29 -13.66
N GLY A 60 5.67 -1.36 -12.96
CA GLY A 60 5.06 -2.53 -13.60
C GLY A 60 3.75 -2.19 -14.33
N LEU A 61 2.90 -1.33 -13.75
CA LEU A 61 1.69 -0.84 -14.41
C LEU A 61 2.02 0.02 -15.64
N THR A 62 3.05 0.87 -15.54
CA THR A 62 3.54 1.69 -16.67
C THR A 62 4.00 0.79 -17.81
N LEU A 63 4.81 -0.23 -17.50
CA LEU A 63 5.26 -1.20 -18.48
C LEU A 63 4.10 -1.98 -19.11
N LEU A 64 3.12 -2.40 -18.31
CA LEU A 64 1.92 -3.09 -18.80
C LEU A 64 1.16 -2.24 -19.82
N LEU A 65 0.98 -0.95 -19.54
CA LEU A 65 0.33 -0.01 -20.46
C LEU A 65 1.14 0.22 -21.74
N LEU A 66 2.48 0.21 -21.65
CA LEU A 66 3.34 0.26 -22.83
C LEU A 66 3.22 -1.01 -23.66
N PHE A 67 3.21 -2.18 -23.02
CA PHE A 67 3.05 -3.46 -23.69
C PHE A 67 1.74 -3.50 -24.49
N GLU A 68 0.63 -3.15 -23.83
CA GLU A 68 -0.68 -3.02 -24.49
C GLU A 68 -0.67 -1.99 -25.61
N ARG A 69 0.02 -0.85 -25.44
CA ARG A 69 0.13 0.13 -26.51
C ARG A 69 0.89 -0.43 -27.71
N TYR A 70 2.06 -1.03 -27.51
CA TYR A 70 2.90 -1.49 -28.61
C TYR A 70 2.30 -2.69 -29.35
N GLU A 71 1.68 -3.63 -28.63
CA GLU A 71 1.02 -4.80 -29.24
C GLU A 71 -0.28 -4.44 -29.97
N ASN A 72 -1.03 -3.43 -29.48
CA ASN A 72 -2.27 -3.01 -30.14
C ASN A 72 -2.06 -1.95 -31.26
N LEU A 73 -0.86 -1.40 -31.42
CA LEU A 73 -0.56 -0.48 -32.51
C LEU A 73 -0.34 -1.27 -33.82
N SER A 74 -1.12 -0.94 -34.85
CA SER A 74 -0.86 -1.43 -36.22
C SER A 74 0.60 -1.17 -36.61
N PRO A 75 1.27 -2.08 -37.35
CA PRO A 75 2.62 -1.87 -37.86
C PRO A 75 2.78 -0.55 -38.65
N SER A 76 1.69 -0.04 -39.23
CA SER A 76 1.63 1.27 -39.89
C SER A 76 1.89 2.45 -38.94
N HIS A 77 1.37 2.40 -37.72
CA HIS A 77 1.54 3.45 -36.71
C HIS A 77 2.90 3.38 -36.00
N LEU A 78 3.46 2.18 -35.84
CA LEU A 78 4.81 1.99 -35.30
C LEU A 78 5.90 2.56 -36.24
N ALA A 79 5.61 2.70 -37.54
CA ALA A 79 6.52 3.31 -38.51
C ALA A 79 6.59 4.83 -38.39
N GLU A 80 5.47 5.50 -38.04
CA GLU A 80 5.41 6.96 -37.82
C GLU A 80 5.89 7.37 -36.42
N GLU A 81 5.60 6.57 -35.39
CA GLU A 81 6.01 6.84 -34.00
C GLU A 81 7.38 6.24 -33.65
N ARG A 82 8.25 5.93 -34.63
CA ARG A 82 9.60 5.44 -34.30
C ARG A 82 10.31 6.49 -33.43
N PRO A 83 10.64 6.16 -32.18
CA PRO A 83 11.40 7.08 -31.37
C PRO A 83 12.77 7.27 -32.01
N VAL A 84 13.19 8.52 -32.10
CA VAL A 84 14.51 8.94 -32.64
C VAL A 84 15.67 8.26 -31.89
N PHE A 85 15.40 7.71 -30.70
CA PHE A 85 16.32 6.88 -29.91
C PHE A 85 15.79 5.45 -29.82
N PHE A 86 16.13 4.62 -30.81
CA PHE A 86 16.01 3.18 -30.70
C PHE A 86 17.35 2.64 -30.19
N ILE A 87 17.44 2.29 -28.91
CA ILE A 87 18.60 1.56 -28.39
C ILE A 87 18.41 0.10 -28.84
N PRO A 88 19.26 -0.43 -29.73
CA PRO A 88 19.12 -1.79 -30.18
C PRO A 88 19.35 -2.76 -29.01
N ILE A 89 18.56 -3.83 -28.96
CA ILE A 89 18.66 -4.85 -27.91
C ILE A 89 20.10 -5.41 -27.82
N SER A 90 20.82 -5.44 -28.94
CA SER A 90 22.24 -5.83 -28.99
C SER A 90 23.12 -5.02 -28.04
N GLU A 91 22.88 -3.72 -27.89
CA GLU A 91 23.65 -2.88 -26.95
C GLU A 91 23.32 -3.22 -25.49
N LEU A 92 22.08 -3.63 -25.18
CA LEU A 92 21.72 -4.05 -23.82
C LEU A 92 22.34 -5.40 -23.46
N THR A 93 22.48 -6.31 -24.44
CA THR A 93 23.06 -7.64 -24.22
C THR A 93 24.56 -7.60 -23.90
N GLU A 94 25.25 -6.49 -24.20
CA GLU A 94 26.64 -6.28 -23.77
C GLU A 94 26.76 -6.13 -22.24
N TYR A 95 25.67 -5.80 -21.56
CA TYR A 95 25.64 -5.69 -20.11
C TYR A 95 25.22 -7.02 -19.47
N GLY A 96 26.17 -7.70 -18.82
CA GLY A 96 25.91 -9.00 -18.19
C GLY A 96 24.79 -9.02 -17.13
N TRP A 97 24.49 -7.88 -16.50
CA TRP A 97 23.34 -7.77 -15.58
C TRP A 97 22.00 -7.89 -16.30
N PHE A 98 21.90 -7.42 -17.56
CA PHE A 98 20.66 -7.48 -18.34
C PHE A 98 20.37 -8.91 -18.76
N LEU A 99 21.38 -9.65 -19.23
CA LEU A 99 21.26 -11.08 -19.54
C LEU A 99 20.82 -11.86 -18.30
N PHE A 100 21.46 -11.63 -17.16
CA PHE A 100 21.08 -12.27 -15.91
C PHE A 100 19.63 -11.96 -15.49
N ALA A 101 19.21 -10.69 -15.56
CA ALA A 101 17.85 -10.28 -15.22
C ALA A 101 16.82 -10.91 -16.17
N ASN A 102 17.11 -10.94 -17.47
CA ASN A 102 16.28 -11.56 -18.49
C ASN A 102 16.16 -13.07 -18.26
N ASP A 103 17.27 -13.78 -18.08
CA ASP A 103 17.27 -15.23 -17.83
C ASP A 103 16.53 -15.58 -16.53
N LEU A 104 16.70 -14.78 -15.48
CA LEU A 104 15.98 -14.94 -14.22
C LEU A 104 14.48 -14.70 -14.40
N ALA A 105 14.08 -13.69 -15.18
CA ALA A 105 12.67 -13.41 -15.50
C ALA A 105 12.05 -14.57 -16.29
N VAL A 106 12.70 -15.04 -17.35
CA VAL A 106 12.26 -16.19 -18.16
C VAL A 106 12.09 -17.42 -17.27
N SER A 107 13.08 -17.70 -16.42
CA SER A 107 13.08 -18.87 -15.55
C SER A 107 11.96 -18.83 -14.50
N LEU A 108 11.73 -17.67 -13.87
CA LEU A 108 10.72 -17.52 -12.82
C LEU A 108 9.29 -17.43 -13.36
N THR A 109 9.12 -16.94 -14.60
CA THR A 109 7.82 -16.80 -15.24
C THR A 109 7.50 -17.93 -16.20
N PHE A 110 8.41 -18.91 -16.37
CA PHE A 110 8.29 -20.00 -17.33
C PHE A 110 8.12 -19.53 -18.79
N GLY A 111 8.78 -18.42 -19.16
CA GLY A 111 8.63 -17.77 -20.46
C GLY A 111 7.25 -17.16 -20.70
N LYS A 112 6.53 -16.80 -19.63
CA LYS A 112 5.20 -16.17 -19.64
C LYS A 112 5.22 -14.84 -18.90
N GLU A 113 6.21 -14.02 -19.22
CA GLU A 113 6.51 -12.76 -18.52
C GLU A 113 5.31 -11.81 -18.54
N GLU A 114 4.62 -11.70 -19.68
CA GLU A 114 3.43 -10.86 -19.84
C GLU A 114 2.29 -11.26 -18.88
N ALA A 115 1.98 -12.57 -18.81
CA ALA A 115 0.94 -13.08 -17.92
C ALA A 115 1.30 -12.84 -16.44
N PHE A 116 2.59 -12.98 -16.09
CA PHE A 116 3.08 -12.68 -14.74
C PHE A 116 3.07 -11.19 -14.43
N LEU A 117 3.32 -10.31 -15.41
CA LEU A 117 3.20 -8.87 -15.25
C LEU A 117 1.75 -8.46 -14.97
N TRP A 118 0.81 -8.96 -15.78
CA TRP A 118 -0.62 -8.80 -15.58
C TRP A 118 -1.04 -9.28 -14.18
N ALA A 119 -0.68 -10.51 -13.81
CA ALA A 119 -1.00 -11.07 -12.49
C ALA A 119 -0.42 -10.22 -11.35
N SER A 120 0.83 -9.76 -11.47
CA SER A 120 1.49 -8.95 -10.44
C SER A 120 0.82 -7.59 -10.26
N VAL A 121 0.48 -6.91 -11.35
CA VAL A 121 -0.25 -5.64 -11.31
C VAL A 121 -1.65 -5.82 -10.71
N LEU A 122 -2.38 -6.87 -11.09
CA LEU A 122 -3.69 -7.18 -10.52
C LEU A 122 -3.61 -7.49 -9.02
N ILE A 123 -2.62 -8.27 -8.58
CA ILE A 123 -2.38 -8.54 -7.16
C ILE A 123 -2.06 -7.24 -6.43
N ALA A 124 -1.22 -6.38 -7.00
CA ALA A 124 -0.86 -5.09 -6.40
C ALA A 124 -2.06 -4.17 -6.20
N LEU A 125 -3.01 -4.15 -7.17
CA LEU A 125 -4.26 -3.43 -7.07
C LEU A 125 -5.19 -4.08 -6.04
N LEU A 126 -5.34 -5.42 -6.09
CA LEU A 126 -6.17 -6.18 -5.16
C LEU A 126 -5.75 -5.95 -3.71
N VAL A 127 -4.46 -5.99 -3.40
CA VAL A 127 -3.96 -5.76 -2.04
C VAL A 127 -4.30 -4.33 -1.56
N ARG A 128 -4.26 -3.34 -2.44
CA ARG A 128 -4.55 -1.94 -2.09
C ARG A 128 -6.05 -1.70 -1.89
N LEU A 129 -6.87 -2.30 -2.74
CA LEU A 129 -8.33 -2.20 -2.68
C LEU A 129 -8.93 -3.03 -1.53
N ASN A 130 -8.30 -4.16 -1.17
CA ASN A 130 -8.80 -5.04 -0.12
C ASN A 130 -8.36 -4.58 1.27
N ARG A 131 -9.10 -3.66 1.90
CA ARG A 131 -8.76 -3.19 3.26
C ARG A 131 -9.09 -4.17 4.38
N ALA A 132 -10.05 -5.05 4.18
CA ALA A 132 -10.51 -5.98 5.21
C ALA A 132 -9.62 -7.22 5.34
N GLY A 133 -8.82 -7.52 4.32
CA GLY A 133 -8.05 -8.76 4.28
C GLY A 133 -6.93 -8.89 5.34
N PRO A 134 -6.48 -10.12 5.61
CA PRO A 134 -5.47 -10.39 6.62
C PRO A 134 -4.11 -9.72 6.30
N ALA A 135 -3.54 -9.04 7.30
CA ALA A 135 -2.36 -8.17 7.10
C ALA A 135 -1.10 -8.90 6.61
N LYS A 136 -0.84 -10.12 7.11
CA LYS A 136 0.33 -10.92 6.72
C LYS A 136 0.32 -11.33 5.24
N PRO A 137 -0.71 -12.01 4.71
CA PRO A 137 -0.73 -12.40 3.30
C PRO A 137 -0.79 -11.19 2.38
N GLN A 138 -1.45 -10.09 2.76
CA GLN A 138 -1.41 -8.85 1.98
C GLN A 138 0.00 -8.28 1.84
N PHE A 139 0.77 -8.27 2.93
CA PHE A 139 2.15 -7.84 2.90
C PHE A 139 2.99 -8.74 1.99
N VAL A 140 2.88 -10.07 2.14
CA VAL A 140 3.61 -11.04 1.31
C VAL A 140 3.25 -10.90 -0.16
N LEU A 141 1.96 -10.84 -0.49
CA LEU A 141 1.49 -10.66 -1.87
C LEU A 141 1.97 -9.34 -2.48
N SER A 142 1.94 -8.24 -1.71
CA SER A 142 2.43 -6.94 -2.17
C SER A 142 3.93 -6.93 -2.42
N VAL A 143 4.71 -7.58 -1.56
CA VAL A 143 6.17 -7.70 -1.75
C VAL A 143 6.48 -8.59 -2.94
N ALA A 144 5.81 -9.74 -3.07
CA ALA A 144 5.99 -10.63 -4.20
C ALA A 144 5.65 -9.94 -5.53
N ALA A 145 4.49 -9.29 -5.61
CA ALA A 145 4.09 -8.50 -6.77
C ALA A 145 5.11 -7.39 -7.09
N ALA A 146 5.65 -6.70 -6.08
CA ALA A 146 6.67 -5.68 -6.29
C ALA A 146 7.97 -6.26 -6.85
N VAL A 147 8.40 -7.44 -6.37
CA VAL A 147 9.57 -8.15 -6.89
C VAL A 147 9.36 -8.55 -8.35
N TYR A 148 8.23 -9.16 -8.69
CA TYR A 148 7.93 -9.55 -10.08
C TYR A 148 7.81 -8.33 -10.99
N CYS A 149 7.10 -7.28 -10.58
CA CYS A 149 7.04 -6.03 -11.35
C CYS A 149 8.44 -5.45 -11.60
N SER A 150 9.32 -5.46 -10.60
CA SER A 150 10.70 -4.94 -10.76
C SER A 150 11.53 -5.79 -11.70
N LEU A 151 11.50 -7.11 -11.52
CA LEU A 151 12.26 -8.06 -12.32
C LEU A 151 11.84 -8.02 -13.79
N ILE A 152 10.53 -8.06 -14.05
CA ILE A 152 9.98 -7.99 -15.40
C ILE A 152 10.28 -6.60 -16.00
N SER A 153 10.16 -5.52 -15.22
CA SER A 153 10.54 -4.19 -15.72
C SER A 153 12.00 -4.07 -16.12
N LEU A 154 12.89 -4.82 -15.45
CA LEU A 154 14.30 -4.86 -15.78
C LEU A 154 14.56 -5.68 -17.05
N ALA A 155 13.89 -6.82 -17.21
CA ALA A 155 13.98 -7.66 -18.41
C ALA A 155 13.41 -6.95 -19.66
N PHE A 156 12.40 -6.10 -19.48
CA PHE A 156 11.74 -5.34 -20.54
C PHE A 156 12.10 -3.84 -20.52
N VAL A 157 13.28 -3.50 -19.98
CA VAL A 157 13.71 -2.09 -19.87
C VAL A 157 13.78 -1.39 -21.23
N TYR A 158 14.01 -2.13 -22.31
CA TYR A 158 14.00 -1.57 -23.67
C TYR A 158 12.64 -0.95 -24.05
N TYR A 159 11.51 -1.50 -23.59
CA TYR A 159 10.20 -0.89 -23.80
C TYR A 159 10.04 0.44 -23.05
N LEU A 160 10.71 0.59 -21.90
CA LEU A 160 10.74 1.84 -21.15
C LEU A 160 11.64 2.89 -21.78
N LEU A 161 12.64 2.49 -22.59
CA LEU A 161 13.58 3.40 -23.23
C LEU A 161 13.09 3.96 -24.57
N GLN A 162 12.09 3.32 -25.19
CA GLN A 162 11.51 3.75 -26.46
C GLN A 162 10.70 5.06 -26.38
N PRO A 163 9.70 5.23 -25.49
CA PRO A 163 8.89 6.44 -25.47
C PRO A 163 9.72 7.67 -25.03
N SER A 164 9.31 8.85 -25.51
CA SER A 164 9.91 10.11 -25.05
C SER A 164 9.78 10.27 -23.53
N TRP A 165 10.78 10.88 -22.89
CA TRP A 165 10.83 11.02 -21.42
C TRP A 165 9.55 11.64 -20.81
N TRP A 166 8.89 12.56 -21.51
CA TRP A 166 7.64 13.17 -21.06
C TRP A 166 6.45 12.18 -21.06
N ILE A 167 6.40 11.23 -22.01
CA ILE A 167 5.39 10.16 -22.05
C ILE A 167 5.57 9.27 -20.83
N LEU A 168 6.80 8.88 -20.51
CA LEU A 168 7.11 8.10 -19.31
C LEU A 168 6.71 8.84 -18.04
N LEU A 169 6.92 10.16 -17.97
CA LEU A 169 6.47 10.95 -16.82
C LEU A 169 4.96 10.98 -16.70
N VAL A 170 4.23 11.19 -17.79
CA VAL A 170 2.75 11.20 -17.78
C VAL A 170 2.22 9.82 -17.39
N LEU A 171 2.72 8.76 -17.99
CA LEU A 171 2.28 7.39 -17.74
C LEU A 171 2.65 6.93 -16.33
N GLY A 172 3.87 7.23 -15.87
CA GLY A 172 4.32 6.97 -14.52
C GLY A 172 3.55 7.77 -13.47
N ALA A 173 3.22 9.04 -13.75
CA ALA A 173 2.38 9.86 -12.88
C ALA A 173 0.95 9.31 -12.80
N ALA A 174 0.36 8.91 -13.93
CA ALA A 174 -0.96 8.30 -13.98
C ALA A 174 -0.98 6.96 -13.22
N ALA A 175 0.00 6.08 -13.47
CA ALA A 175 0.16 4.82 -12.75
C ALA A 175 0.33 5.04 -11.24
N GLY A 176 1.18 5.99 -10.86
CA GLY A 176 1.38 6.40 -9.47
C GLY A 176 0.10 6.95 -8.84
N ALA A 177 -0.69 7.73 -9.58
CA ALA A 177 -1.99 8.24 -9.14
C ALA A 177 -2.99 7.11 -8.93
N VAL A 178 -3.06 6.12 -9.84
CA VAL A 178 -3.91 4.93 -9.70
C VAL A 178 -3.53 4.12 -8.45
N VAL A 179 -2.23 3.82 -8.29
CA VAL A 179 -1.70 3.08 -7.14
C VAL A 179 -1.99 3.83 -5.84
N ARG A 180 -1.87 5.16 -5.83
CA ARG A 180 -2.16 6.00 -4.66
C ARG A 180 -3.67 6.11 -4.40
N LEU A 181 -4.49 6.23 -5.43
CA LEU A 181 -5.96 6.29 -5.30
C LEU A 181 -6.50 4.98 -4.75
N ALA A 182 -5.96 3.84 -5.19
CA ALA A 182 -6.30 2.53 -4.67
C ALA A 182 -6.04 2.39 -3.16
N THR A 183 -5.14 3.21 -2.58
CA THR A 183 -4.90 3.24 -1.12
C THR A 183 -5.82 4.20 -0.35
N ARG A 184 -6.41 5.20 -1.02
CA ARG A 184 -7.25 6.26 -0.42
C ARG A 184 -8.75 5.99 -0.63
N ARG A 185 -9.34 5.03 0.08
CA ARG A 185 -10.81 4.90 0.29
C ARG A 185 -11.13 4.37 1.66
#